data_AF-A0A2C9LER5-F1
#
_entry.id   AF-A0A2C9LER5-F1
#
_cell.length_a   1.000
_cell.length_b   1.000
_cell.length_c   1.000
_cell.angle_alpha   90.00
_cell.angle_beta   90.00
_cell.angle_gamma   90.00
#
_symmetry.space_group_name_H-M   'P 1'
#
loop_
_entity.id
_entity.type
_entity.pdbx_description
1 polymer ?
#
loop_
_entity_poly.entity_id
_entity_poly.type
_entity_poly.pdbx_seq_one_letter_code
_entity_poly.pdbx_strand_id
1 'polypeptide(L)'
;MIKNVFLFFFTITQVFHSCLCYPLHASCNVDWNFELSCEATSQKIINQIDAWKGDNCGTGEKCRYTFISFENSVLKATHTTPVKNYVDDLTFLFKPKSADGCLVNGNSRSETWYAVLDYGTNYCNLHNLITGSGLNETAGYREETENGRCTQYSSANCEKY
;
A
#
# COMPACT_ATOMS: atom_id res chain seq x y z
N MET A 1 -36.48 8.77 -57.46
CA MET A 1 -37.02 8.63 -56.09
C MET A 1 -36.71 7.23 -55.58
N ILE A 2 -35.93 7.14 -54.50
CA ILE A 2 -35.97 6.18 -53.36
C ILE A 2 -34.56 6.16 -52.78
N LYS A 3 -34.44 6.77 -51.59
CA LYS A 3 -33.29 6.73 -50.70
C LYS A 3 -33.23 5.32 -50.11
N ASN A 4 -32.08 4.65 -50.14
CA ASN A 4 -31.80 3.55 -49.21
C ASN A 4 -30.44 3.79 -48.56
N VAL A 5 -30.53 4.20 -47.31
CA VAL A 5 -29.45 4.43 -46.36
C VAL A 5 -28.93 3.07 -45.92
N PHE A 6 -27.67 2.75 -46.22
CA PHE A 6 -26.99 1.63 -45.59
C PHE A 6 -26.59 2.03 -44.18
N LEU A 7 -27.35 1.55 -43.19
CA LEU A 7 -27.02 1.63 -41.77
C LEU A 7 -25.80 0.74 -41.49
N PHE A 8 -24.65 1.36 -41.24
CA PHE A 8 -23.51 0.69 -40.61
C PHE A 8 -23.85 0.41 -39.15
N PHE A 9 -24.08 -0.85 -38.80
CA PHE A 9 -24.14 -1.28 -37.41
C PHE A 9 -22.71 -1.29 -36.85
N PHE A 10 -22.35 -0.24 -36.12
CA PHE A 10 -21.21 -0.27 -35.20
C PHE A 10 -21.60 -1.12 -33.99
N THR A 11 -21.10 -2.34 -33.90
CA THR A 11 -21.22 -3.15 -32.68
C THR A 11 -20.26 -2.60 -31.62
N ILE A 12 -20.84 -1.92 -30.63
CA ILE A 12 -20.13 -1.28 -29.51
C ILE A 12 -19.88 -2.32 -28.40
N THR A 13 -18.61 -2.34 -27.99
CA THR A 13 -18.00 -2.70 -26.70
C THR A 13 -17.88 -4.17 -26.27
N GLN A 14 -16.62 -4.60 -26.22
CA GLN A 14 -16.14 -5.63 -25.32
C GLN A 14 -16.49 -5.27 -23.88
N VAL A 15 -17.24 -6.14 -23.21
CA VAL A 15 -17.39 -6.09 -21.75
C VAL A 15 -16.20 -6.83 -21.16
N PHE A 16 -15.12 -6.13 -20.86
CA PHE A 16 -14.12 -6.64 -19.92
C PHE A 16 -14.74 -6.55 -18.52
N HIS A 17 -15.35 -7.64 -18.05
CA HIS A 17 -15.58 -7.83 -16.63
C HIS A 17 -14.20 -8.01 -15.99
N SER A 18 -13.61 -6.93 -15.49
CA SER A 18 -12.53 -7.03 -14.52
C SER A 18 -13.14 -7.65 -13.26
N CYS A 19 -13.08 -8.98 -13.16
CA CYS A 19 -13.14 -9.65 -11.88
C CYS A 19 -11.93 -9.13 -11.09
N LEU A 20 -12.15 -8.12 -10.26
CA LEU A 20 -11.12 -7.63 -9.36
C LEU A 20 -10.94 -8.73 -8.32
N CYS A 21 -10.03 -9.66 -8.61
CA CYS A 21 -9.60 -10.67 -7.67
C CYS A 21 -8.85 -9.92 -6.58
N TYR A 22 -9.45 -9.79 -5.39
CA TYR A 22 -8.82 -9.24 -4.20
C TYR A 22 -8.38 -10.38 -3.28
N PRO A 23 -7.46 -10.11 -2.34
CA PRO A 23 -7.26 -10.98 -1.20
C PRO A 23 -8.59 -11.31 -0.50
N LEU A 24 -8.72 -12.54 0.02
CA LEU A 24 -9.93 -12.99 0.75
C LEU A 24 -10.15 -12.25 2.07
N HIS A 25 -9.12 -11.57 2.56
CA HIS A 25 -9.12 -10.78 3.77
C HIS A 25 -8.47 -9.43 3.46
N ALA A 26 -8.97 -8.36 4.05
CA ALA A 26 -8.39 -7.01 3.99
C ALA A 26 -6.89 -7.06 4.28
N SER A 27 -6.08 -6.88 3.24
CA SER A 27 -4.64 -6.89 3.31
C SER A 27 -4.03 -6.26 2.07
N CYS A 28 -2.74 -5.95 2.18
CA CYS A 28 -1.95 -5.46 1.07
C CYS A 28 -0.53 -5.99 1.13
N ASN A 29 0.04 -6.34 -0.03
CA ASN A 29 1.43 -6.66 -0.20
C ASN A 29 2.05 -5.82 -1.33
N VAL A 30 3.15 -5.14 -1.05
CA VAL A 30 3.83 -4.22 -1.97
C VAL A 30 5.31 -4.55 -2.00
N ASP A 31 5.90 -4.57 -3.19
CA ASP A 31 7.35 -4.63 -3.36
C ASP A 31 7.89 -3.25 -3.69
N TRP A 32 9.01 -2.89 -3.06
CA TRP A 32 9.79 -1.72 -3.40
C TRP A 32 11.24 -2.04 -3.73
N ASN A 33 11.83 -1.22 -4.59
CA ASN A 33 13.27 -1.14 -4.82
C ASN A 33 13.75 0.27 -4.47
N PHE A 34 14.89 0.34 -3.80
CA PHE A 34 15.59 1.60 -3.49
C PHE A 34 17.09 1.46 -3.80
N GLU A 35 17.72 2.52 -4.31
CA GLU A 35 19.19 2.68 -4.35
C GLU A 35 19.67 3.32 -3.04
N LEU A 36 19.32 2.63 -1.94
CA LEU A 36 19.73 2.94 -0.60
C LEU A 36 20.01 1.62 0.12
N SER A 37 20.98 1.59 1.04
CA SER A 37 21.25 0.38 1.83
C SER A 37 20.01 -0.02 2.65
N CYS A 38 19.85 -1.30 2.94
CA CYS A 38 18.70 -1.75 3.74
C CYS A 38 18.69 -1.18 5.16
N GLU A 39 19.85 -0.89 5.73
CA GLU A 39 19.98 -0.22 7.03
C GLU A 39 19.42 1.21 6.98
N ALA A 40 19.84 2.01 6.00
CA ALA A 40 19.34 3.37 5.86
C ALA A 40 17.85 3.39 5.45
N THR A 41 17.42 2.42 4.66
CA THR A 41 16.01 2.24 4.28
C THR A 41 15.14 1.89 5.49
N SER A 42 15.52 0.90 6.29
CA SER A 42 14.76 0.51 7.48
C SER A 42 14.73 1.63 8.52
N GLN A 43 15.84 2.33 8.74
CA GLN A 43 15.91 3.44 9.67
C GLN A 43 14.96 4.59 9.27
N LYS A 44 14.83 4.88 7.96
CA LYS A 44 13.86 5.86 7.46
C LYS A 44 12.42 5.48 7.79
N ILE A 45 12.05 4.20 7.64
CA ILE A 45 10.71 3.72 7.98
C ILE A 45 10.48 3.77 9.50
N ILE A 46 11.46 3.34 10.31
CA ILE A 46 11.38 3.40 11.79
C ILE A 46 11.19 4.84 12.27
N ASN A 47 11.99 5.77 11.74
CA ASN A 47 11.88 7.18 12.09
C ASN A 47 10.50 7.75 11.72
N GLN A 48 9.94 7.32 10.58
CA GLN A 48 8.62 7.78 10.16
C GLN A 48 7.49 7.22 11.04
N ILE A 49 7.60 5.97 11.46
CA ILE A 49 6.69 5.36 12.44
C ILE A 49 6.73 6.17 13.74
N ASP A 50 7.93 6.49 14.25
CA ASP A 50 8.07 7.28 15.48
C ASP A 50 7.50 8.70 15.35
N ALA A 51 7.72 9.34 14.20
CA ALA A 51 7.18 10.66 13.90
C ALA A 51 5.64 10.69 13.87
N TRP A 52 5.00 9.57 13.51
CA TRP A 52 3.55 9.42 13.42
C TRP A 52 2.95 8.51 14.50
N LYS A 53 3.58 8.37 15.66
CA LYS A 53 3.00 7.60 16.78
C LYS A 53 1.89 8.30 17.55
N GLY A 54 1.78 9.62 17.40
CA GLY A 54 0.78 10.43 18.12
C GLY A 54 -0.63 10.28 17.57
N ASP A 55 -1.58 10.99 18.17
CA ASP A 55 -3.01 10.97 17.81
C ASP A 55 -3.43 12.02 16.76
N ASN A 56 -2.52 12.92 16.36
CA ASN A 56 -2.86 13.97 15.40
C ASN A 56 -2.69 13.44 13.96
N CYS A 57 -3.80 12.99 13.38
CA CYS A 57 -3.83 12.30 12.09
C CYS A 57 -3.81 13.19 10.86
N GLY A 58 -4.07 14.49 11.01
CA GLY A 58 -4.16 15.40 9.86
C GLY A 58 -5.02 14.82 8.73
N THR A 59 -4.39 14.60 7.58
CA THR A 59 -4.97 13.96 6.39
C THR A 59 -4.31 12.59 6.15
N GLY A 60 -5.06 11.64 5.59
CA GLY A 60 -4.54 10.31 5.24
C GLY A 60 -4.15 9.42 6.43
N GLU A 61 -4.81 9.59 7.59
CA GLU A 61 -4.56 8.77 8.79
C GLU A 61 -3.06 8.65 9.18
N LYS A 62 -2.27 9.71 8.96
CA LYS A 62 -0.81 9.78 9.18
C LYS A 62 -0.46 9.94 10.67
N CYS A 63 -0.87 8.97 11.48
CA CYS A 63 -0.79 8.94 12.94
C CYS A 63 -0.93 7.50 13.47
N ARG A 64 -0.82 7.31 14.79
CA ARG A 64 -1.09 6.03 15.48
C ARG A 64 -0.34 4.82 14.91
N TYR A 65 0.84 5.06 14.34
CA TYR A 65 1.77 4.00 14.01
C TYR A 65 2.53 3.58 15.27
N THR A 66 2.68 2.29 15.51
CA THR A 66 3.42 1.77 16.66
C THR A 66 4.52 0.85 16.19
N PHE A 67 5.78 1.17 16.52
CA PHE A 67 6.90 0.27 16.29
C PHE A 67 6.85 -0.90 17.29
N ILE A 68 7.05 -2.13 16.81
CA ILE A 68 7.05 -3.34 17.64
C ILE A 68 8.47 -3.89 17.77
N SER A 69 9.10 -4.23 16.64
CA SER A 69 10.45 -4.80 16.64
C SER A 69 11.16 -4.66 15.28
N PHE A 70 12.48 -4.83 15.30
CA PHE A 70 13.30 -5.02 14.11
C PHE A 70 14.29 -6.15 14.36
N GLU A 71 14.00 -7.32 13.79
CA GLU A 71 14.76 -8.55 14.03
C GLU A 71 14.92 -9.32 12.72
N ASN A 72 16.10 -9.89 12.48
CA ASN A 72 16.37 -10.73 11.30
C ASN A 72 15.96 -10.09 9.96
N SER A 73 16.22 -8.77 9.81
CA SER A 73 15.82 -7.97 8.64
C SER A 73 14.31 -7.86 8.43
N VAL A 74 13.52 -8.04 9.48
CA VAL A 74 12.07 -7.85 9.48
C VAL A 74 11.70 -6.77 10.49
N LEU A 75 11.09 -5.69 10.00
CA LEU A 75 10.44 -4.68 10.84
C LEU A 75 8.99 -5.08 11.06
N LYS A 76 8.52 -4.98 12.30
CA LYS A 76 7.12 -5.13 12.67
C LYS A 76 6.59 -3.85 13.29
N ALA A 77 5.39 -3.45 12.91
CA ALA A 77 4.67 -2.30 13.43
C ALA A 77 3.16 -2.56 13.38
N THR A 78 2.37 -1.68 13.98
CA THR A 78 0.93 -1.60 13.73
C THR A 78 0.51 -0.20 13.32
N HIS A 79 -0.66 -0.09 12.70
CA HIS A 79 -1.42 1.15 12.57
C HIS A 79 -2.80 0.97 13.17
N THR A 80 -3.33 2.02 13.81
CA THR A 80 -4.67 2.01 14.38
C THR A 80 -5.51 3.13 13.78
N THR A 81 -6.54 2.76 13.02
CA THR A 81 -7.44 3.72 12.37
C THR A 81 -8.05 4.70 13.39
N PRO A 82 -8.11 6.01 13.10
CA PRO A 82 -8.43 7.03 14.10
C PRO A 82 -9.90 7.01 14.57
N VAL A 83 -10.81 6.58 13.70
CA VAL A 83 -12.26 6.65 13.96
C VAL A 83 -12.79 5.36 14.57
N LYS A 84 -12.37 4.20 14.04
CA LYS A 84 -12.91 2.89 14.43
C LYS A 84 -11.97 2.09 15.33
N ASN A 85 -10.72 2.52 15.45
CA ASN A 85 -9.68 1.82 16.20
C ASN A 85 -9.49 0.37 15.73
N TYR A 86 -9.72 0.10 14.44
CA TYR A 86 -9.23 -1.13 13.82
C TYR A 86 -7.71 -1.09 13.79
N VAL A 87 -7.10 -2.23 14.15
CA VAL A 87 -5.65 -2.42 14.14
C VAL A 87 -5.28 -3.24 12.92
N ASP A 88 -4.28 -2.75 12.19
CA ASP A 88 -3.63 -3.45 11.09
C ASP A 88 -2.18 -3.76 11.46
N ASP A 89 -1.78 -5.02 11.27
CA ASP A 89 -0.40 -5.46 11.41
C ASP A 89 0.41 -5.05 10.19
N LEU A 90 1.57 -4.41 10.41
CA LEU A 90 2.50 -4.00 9.37
C LEU A 90 3.81 -4.79 9.49
N THR A 91 4.30 -5.31 8.38
CA THR A 91 5.62 -5.94 8.29
C THR A 91 6.40 -5.44 7.09
N PHE A 92 7.71 -5.27 7.25
CA PHE A 92 8.62 -4.94 6.16
C PHE A 92 9.82 -5.90 6.21
N LEU A 93 10.00 -6.67 5.14
CA LEU A 93 11.15 -7.55 4.96
C LEU A 93 12.17 -6.88 4.04
N PHE A 94 13.38 -6.68 4.56
CA PHE A 94 14.47 -6.02 3.85
C PHE A 94 15.46 -7.06 3.31
N LYS A 95 15.80 -6.94 2.02
CA LYS A 95 16.76 -7.81 1.35
C LYS A 95 17.81 -6.98 0.61
N PRO A 96 19.10 -7.11 0.95
CA PRO A 96 20.16 -6.41 0.23
C PRO A 96 20.16 -6.82 -1.25
N LYS A 97 20.15 -5.84 -2.14
CA LYS A 97 20.37 -6.02 -3.59
C LYS A 97 21.83 -5.78 -3.96
N SER A 98 22.46 -4.84 -3.27
CA SER A 98 23.89 -4.50 -3.33
C SER A 98 24.28 -3.79 -2.02
N ALA A 99 25.50 -3.26 -1.92
CA ALA A 99 25.91 -2.45 -0.76
C ALA A 99 24.99 -1.22 -0.55
N ASP A 100 24.58 -0.60 -1.67
CA ASP A 100 23.78 0.62 -1.69
C ASP A 100 22.38 0.39 -2.30
N GLY A 101 21.84 -0.83 -2.19
CA GLY A 101 20.52 -1.12 -2.74
C GLY A 101 19.73 -2.08 -1.88
N CYS A 102 18.43 -1.81 -1.74
CA CYS A 102 17.51 -2.59 -0.93
C CYS A 102 16.25 -2.95 -1.69
N LEU A 103 15.86 -4.22 -1.61
CA LEU A 103 14.52 -4.68 -1.95
C LEU A 103 13.73 -4.79 -0.65
N VAL A 104 12.50 -4.26 -0.66
CA VAL A 104 11.62 -4.29 0.52
C VAL A 104 10.30 -4.91 0.11
N ASN A 105 9.86 -5.93 0.83
CA ASN A 105 8.48 -6.42 0.75
C ASN A 105 7.71 -5.90 1.96
N GLY A 106 6.71 -5.07 1.73
CA GLY A 106 5.79 -4.59 2.76
C GLY A 106 4.49 -5.39 2.76
N ASN A 107 3.96 -5.65 3.95
CA ASN A 107 2.65 -6.23 4.13
C ASN A 107 1.88 -5.50 5.22
N SER A 108 0.61 -5.21 4.96
CA SER A 108 -0.37 -4.72 5.94
C SER A 108 -1.54 -5.69 5.96
N ARG A 109 -2.03 -6.05 7.15
CA ARG A 109 -3.17 -6.96 7.30
C ARG A 109 -4.02 -6.57 8.50
N SER A 110 -5.32 -6.42 8.29
CA SER A 110 -6.28 -6.18 9.36
C SER A 110 -6.32 -7.34 10.37
N GLU A 111 -6.37 -7.02 11.66
CA GLU A 111 -6.68 -7.99 12.72
C GLU A 111 -8.17 -8.35 12.76
N THR A 112 -9.03 -7.48 12.24
CA THR A 112 -10.48 -7.69 12.23
C THR A 112 -10.85 -8.86 11.33
N TRP A 113 -11.19 -10.00 11.94
CA TRP A 113 -11.36 -11.29 11.25
C TRP A 113 -12.40 -11.33 10.12
N TYR A 114 -13.40 -10.44 10.16
CA TYR A 114 -14.47 -10.33 9.16
C TYR A 114 -14.21 -9.25 8.10
N ALA A 115 -13.04 -8.61 8.11
CA ALA A 115 -12.69 -7.59 7.14
C ALA A 115 -12.30 -8.24 5.81
N VAL A 116 -13.17 -8.10 4.79
CA VAL A 116 -12.90 -8.54 3.41
C VAL A 116 -12.51 -7.37 2.52
N LEU A 117 -13.12 -6.21 2.75
CA LEU A 117 -12.90 -4.95 2.05
C LEU A 117 -12.39 -3.90 3.04
N ASP A 118 -11.57 -2.98 2.57
CA ASP A 118 -10.87 -2.02 3.43
C ASP A 118 -10.71 -0.63 2.82
N TYR A 119 -11.36 -0.32 1.70
CA TYR A 119 -11.22 0.95 0.99
C TYR A 119 -9.77 1.31 0.61
N GLY A 120 -8.89 0.31 0.51
CA GLY A 120 -7.46 0.51 0.26
C GLY A 120 -6.66 0.92 1.50
N THR A 121 -7.23 0.90 2.70
CA THR A 121 -6.54 1.29 3.95
C THR A 121 -5.25 0.50 4.15
N ASN A 122 -5.22 -0.82 3.91
CA ASN A 122 -3.97 -1.58 4.07
C ASN A 122 -2.88 -1.15 3.08
N TYR A 123 -3.25 -0.70 1.87
CA TYR A 123 -2.29 -0.09 0.96
C TYR A 123 -1.82 1.27 1.47
N CYS A 124 -2.73 2.12 1.92
CA CYS A 124 -2.40 3.45 2.41
C CYS A 124 -1.52 3.41 3.67
N ASN A 125 -1.75 2.49 4.62
CA ASN A 125 -0.90 2.28 5.79
C ASN A 125 0.59 2.10 5.40
N LEU A 126 0.84 1.34 4.34
CA LEU A 126 2.19 1.10 3.81
C LEU A 126 2.70 2.30 3.02
N HIS A 127 1.91 2.78 2.05
CA HIS A 127 2.27 3.85 1.14
C HIS A 127 2.57 5.16 1.88
N ASN A 128 1.79 5.48 2.91
CA ASN A 128 1.98 6.67 3.73
C ASN A 128 3.34 6.65 4.44
N LEU A 129 3.81 5.50 4.95
CA LEU A 129 5.14 5.42 5.58
C LEU A 129 6.28 5.62 4.56
N ILE A 130 6.14 5.08 3.34
CA ILE A 130 7.14 5.25 2.28
C ILE A 130 7.20 6.70 1.81
N THR A 131 6.06 7.34 1.59
CA THR A 131 6.01 8.74 1.15
C THR A 131 6.37 9.71 2.25
N GLY A 132 5.90 9.49 3.48
CA GLY A 132 6.24 10.32 4.64
C GLY A 132 7.74 10.34 4.95
N SER A 133 8.42 9.20 4.79
CA SER A 133 9.86 9.07 5.02
C SER A 133 10.75 9.64 3.89
N GLY A 134 10.12 10.10 2.79
CA GLY A 134 10.77 10.56 1.57
C GLY A 134 11.47 9.44 0.79
N LEU A 135 11.17 8.18 1.06
CA LEU A 135 11.76 7.04 0.34
C LEU A 135 11.32 7.00 -1.12
N ASN A 136 10.10 7.44 -1.42
CA ASN A 136 9.57 7.59 -2.77
C ASN A 136 10.35 8.59 -3.65
N GLU A 137 11.13 9.49 -3.03
CA GLU A 137 11.93 10.51 -3.71
C GLU A 137 13.40 10.08 -3.89
N THR A 138 13.77 8.91 -3.37
CA THR A 138 15.14 8.39 -3.48
C THR A 138 15.42 7.77 -4.84
N ALA A 139 16.70 7.73 -5.21
CA ALA A 139 17.13 7.08 -6.44
C ALA A 139 16.70 5.60 -6.48
N GLY A 140 16.36 5.15 -7.68
CA GLY A 140 15.92 3.77 -7.91
C GLY A 140 14.55 3.42 -7.32
N TYR A 141 13.79 4.36 -6.73
CA TYR A 141 12.44 4.09 -6.25
C TYR A 141 11.59 3.42 -7.32
N ARG A 142 11.04 2.26 -6.99
CA ARG A 142 10.02 1.55 -7.76
C ARG A 142 9.08 0.91 -6.77
N GLU A 143 7.78 0.99 -7.06
CA GLU A 143 6.72 0.35 -6.29
C GLU A 143 5.96 -0.61 -7.21
N GLU A 144 5.73 -1.84 -6.76
CA GLU A 144 5.01 -2.88 -7.50
C GLU A 144 3.95 -3.51 -6.62
N THR A 145 2.69 -3.32 -7.02
CA THR A 145 1.53 -4.01 -6.44
C THR A 145 0.35 -3.97 -7.42
N GLU A 146 -0.74 -4.65 -7.08
CA GLU A 146 -1.96 -4.72 -7.88
C GLU A 146 -3.15 -5.16 -7.01
N ASN A 147 -4.36 -5.13 -7.58
CA ASN A 147 -5.58 -5.54 -6.87
C ASN A 147 -5.52 -6.97 -6.31
N GLY A 148 -4.84 -7.90 -7.00
CA GLY A 148 -4.63 -9.27 -6.51
C GLY A 148 -3.79 -9.38 -5.24
N ARG A 149 -2.98 -8.35 -4.97
CA ARG A 149 -2.06 -8.28 -3.82
C ARG A 149 -2.57 -7.35 -2.74
N CYS A 150 -3.40 -6.37 -3.11
CA CYS A 150 -3.91 -5.33 -2.22
C CYS A 150 -5.40 -5.12 -2.44
N THR A 151 -6.17 -5.36 -1.39
CA THR A 151 -7.62 -5.14 -1.38
C THR A 151 -7.94 -3.70 -1.81
N GLN A 152 -8.76 -3.56 -2.85
CA GLN A 152 -9.22 -2.27 -3.37
C GLN A 152 -8.10 -1.28 -3.78
N TYR A 153 -6.90 -1.76 -4.13
CA TYR A 153 -5.77 -0.91 -4.51
C TYR A 153 -6.10 0.16 -5.56
N SER A 154 -6.74 -0.22 -6.67
CA SER A 154 -7.03 0.72 -7.77
C SER A 154 -8.05 1.81 -7.41
N SER A 155 -8.73 1.70 -6.28
CA SER A 155 -9.67 2.71 -5.76
C SER A 155 -9.24 3.31 -4.42
N ALA A 156 -8.01 3.04 -3.97
CA ALA A 156 -7.45 3.58 -2.75
C ALA A 156 -7.36 5.11 -2.80
N ASN A 157 -7.55 5.77 -1.66
CA ASN A 157 -7.40 7.21 -1.51
C ASN A 157 -6.65 7.52 -0.22
N CYS A 158 -5.32 7.66 -0.34
CA CYS A 158 -4.44 7.85 0.81
C CYS A 158 -4.36 9.31 1.32
N GLU A 159 -5.13 10.22 0.73
CA GLU A 159 -5.42 11.52 1.35
C GLU A 159 -6.54 11.40 2.39
N LYS A 160 -7.31 10.31 2.33
CA LYS A 160 -8.35 9.97 3.30
C LYS A 160 -7.88 8.95 4.33
N TYR A 161 -7.15 7.91 3.89
CA TYR A 161 -6.71 6.76 4.67
C TYR A 161 -5.18 6.65 4.75
#